data_AF-M5C256-F1
#
_entry.id   AF-M5C256-F1
#
_cell.length_a   1.000
_cell.length_b   1.000
_cell.length_c   1.000
_cell.angle_alpha   90.00
_cell.angle_beta   90.00
_cell.angle_gamma   90.00
#
_symmetry.space_group_name_H-M   'P 1'
#
loop_
_entity.id
_entity.type
_entity.pdbx_description
1 polymer ?
#
loop_
_entity_poly.entity_id
_entity_poly.type
_entity_poly.pdbx_seq_one_letter_code
_entity_poly.pdbx_strand_id
1 'polypeptide(L)'
;MHARPNAVSGALLLFPTVSNIASTPNGRKLSWLFHHPIPTIVSGLSRLLTFPPLSVIPYALSYTSKFNDYPPDQLNIIKSLVTSPHVVYSALTMAHDEMQTIGSLAKDEWVGDEVSSVKAMLDEHRVLVRDDDVPHAFCISHSIPVAETCIEWIKEILMG
;
A
#
# COMPACT_ATOMS: atom_id res chain seq x y z
N MET A 1 -20.22 5.00 4.69
CA MET A 1 -19.54 4.64 5.95
C MET A 1 -20.52 4.90 7.09
N HIS A 2 -21.00 3.87 7.80
CA HIS A 2 -21.92 4.08 8.94
C HIS A 2 -21.13 4.62 10.14
N ALA A 3 -21.45 5.83 10.58
CA ALA A 3 -20.78 6.52 11.68
C ALA A 3 -20.91 5.73 13.00
N ARG A 4 -19.79 5.42 13.64
CA ARG A 4 -19.72 4.88 15.01
C ARG A 4 -18.90 5.81 15.92
N PRO A 5 -19.36 7.05 16.15
CA PRO A 5 -18.59 8.08 16.86
C PRO A 5 -18.26 7.68 18.31
N ASN A 6 -19.12 6.86 18.93
CA ASN A 6 -18.94 6.38 20.31
C ASN A 6 -17.95 5.20 20.42
N ALA A 7 -17.49 4.63 19.30
CA ALA A 7 -16.55 3.50 19.29
C ALA A 7 -15.12 3.92 18.91
N VAL A 8 -14.93 5.14 18.41
CA VAL A 8 -13.65 5.64 17.91
C VAL A 8 -13.24 6.79 18.81
N SER A 9 -12.13 6.67 19.55
CA SER A 9 -11.62 7.71 20.46
C SER A 9 -11.03 8.92 19.72
N GLY A 10 -10.57 8.73 18.49
CA GLY A 10 -10.10 9.78 17.58
C GLY A 10 -9.51 9.18 16.30
N ALA A 11 -9.14 10.03 15.34
CA ALA A 11 -8.43 9.64 14.12
C ALA A 11 -7.05 10.32 14.03
N LEU A 12 -6.00 9.50 14.06
CA LEU A 12 -4.68 9.87 13.58
C LEU A 12 -4.58 9.41 12.14
N LEU A 13 -5.03 10.29 11.28
CA LEU A 13 -4.70 10.19 9.89
C LEU A 13 -3.16 10.46 9.83
N LEU A 14 -2.39 9.78 8.98
CA LEU A 14 -0.92 9.89 9.04
C LEU A 14 -0.30 10.41 7.74
N PHE A 15 -0.89 10.10 6.60
CA PHE A 15 -0.34 10.42 5.29
C PHE A 15 -1.44 10.68 4.27
N PRO A 16 -1.17 11.52 3.26
CA PRO A 16 -2.04 11.61 2.13
C PRO A 16 -1.98 10.34 1.30
N THR A 17 -3.13 10.02 0.70
CA THR A 17 -3.17 9.05 -0.39
C THR A 17 -2.30 9.60 -1.52
N VAL A 18 -1.38 8.81 -2.08
CA VAL A 18 -0.48 9.25 -3.17
C VAL A 18 -1.32 9.62 -4.38
N SER A 19 -1.54 10.91 -4.58
CA SER A 19 -2.09 11.45 -5.80
C SER A 19 -1.14 11.18 -6.96
N ASN A 20 -1.70 11.07 -8.17
CA ASN A 20 -0.91 10.96 -9.38
C ASN A 20 0.07 9.77 -9.37
N ILE A 21 -0.27 8.66 -8.69
CA ILE A 21 0.58 7.45 -8.62
C ILE A 21 0.96 6.94 -10.03
N ALA A 22 0.07 7.11 -11.01
CA ALA A 22 0.32 6.81 -12.42
C ALA A 22 1.44 7.67 -13.05
N SER A 23 1.63 8.91 -12.57
CA SER A 23 2.65 9.84 -13.05
C SER A 23 4.04 9.58 -12.45
N THR A 24 4.16 8.75 -11.41
CA THR A 24 5.47 8.43 -10.81
C THR A 24 6.40 7.73 -11.80
N PRO A 25 7.73 7.76 -11.61
CA PRO A 25 8.67 7.07 -12.52
C PRO A 25 8.34 5.59 -12.72
N ASN A 26 7.90 4.90 -11.67
CA ASN A 26 7.48 3.50 -11.75
C ASN A 26 6.06 3.35 -12.32
N GLY A 27 5.13 4.23 -11.96
CA GLY A 27 3.79 4.27 -12.53
C GLY A 27 3.82 4.36 -14.06
N ARG A 28 4.61 5.28 -14.60
CA ARG A 28 4.80 5.43 -16.06
C ARG A 28 5.41 4.18 -16.70
N LYS A 29 6.42 3.58 -16.08
CA LYS A 29 7.14 2.40 -16.61
C LYS A 29 6.33 1.11 -16.55
N LEU A 30 5.50 0.94 -15.52
CA LEU A 30 4.78 -0.30 -15.23
C LEU A 30 3.31 -0.25 -15.65
N SER A 31 2.76 0.93 -15.95
CA SER A 31 1.35 1.12 -16.34
C SER A 31 0.85 0.11 -17.36
N TRP A 32 1.63 -0.17 -18.41
CA TRP A 32 1.27 -1.13 -19.46
C TRP A 32 0.98 -2.55 -18.95
N LEU A 33 1.60 -2.97 -17.83
CA LEU A 33 1.44 -4.31 -17.24
C LEU A 33 0.03 -4.52 -16.67
N PHE A 34 -0.62 -3.43 -16.25
CA PHE A 34 -1.91 -3.45 -15.56
C PHE A 34 -3.09 -3.38 -16.54
N HIS A 35 -2.86 -3.03 -17.81
CA HIS A 35 -3.93 -2.91 -18.80
C HIS A 35 -4.30 -4.27 -19.42
N HIS A 36 -5.60 -4.54 -19.55
CA HIS A 36 -6.06 -5.72 -20.29
C HIS A 36 -5.53 -5.72 -21.74
N PRO A 37 -5.11 -6.89 -22.27
CA PRO A 37 -5.24 -8.25 -21.72
C PRO A 37 -4.05 -8.74 -20.87
N ILE A 38 -3.09 -7.88 -20.54
CA ILE A 38 -1.80 -8.28 -19.94
C ILE A 38 -1.96 -8.99 -18.58
N PRO A 39 -2.78 -8.51 -17.62
CA PRO A 39 -3.01 -9.23 -16.35
C PRO A 39 -3.47 -10.67 -16.52
N THR A 40 -4.34 -10.92 -17.50
CA THR A 40 -4.84 -12.27 -17.82
C THR A 40 -3.70 -13.17 -18.32
N ILE A 41 -2.85 -12.66 -19.21
CA ILE A 41 -1.70 -13.41 -19.74
C ILE A 41 -0.70 -13.71 -18.61
N VAL A 42 -0.33 -12.69 -17.84
CA VAL A 42 0.67 -12.81 -16.75
C VAL A 42 0.17 -13.76 -15.66
N SER A 43 -1.11 -13.69 -15.29
CA SER A 43 -1.71 -14.64 -14.35
C SER A 43 -1.72 -16.09 -14.87
N GLY A 44 -1.91 -16.30 -16.18
CA GLY A 44 -1.77 -17.63 -16.78
C GLY A 44 -0.34 -18.15 -16.73
N LEU A 45 0.63 -17.28 -17.04
CA LEU A 45 2.06 -17.59 -17.00
C LEU A 45 2.58 -17.88 -15.59
N SER A 46 1.99 -17.29 -14.55
CA SER A 46 2.42 -17.55 -13.17
C SER A 46 2.26 -19.01 -12.76
N ARG A 47 1.27 -19.72 -13.33
CA ARG A 47 1.11 -21.17 -13.13
C ARG A 47 2.28 -21.97 -13.69
N LEU A 48 2.93 -21.49 -14.75
CA LEU A 48 4.08 -22.16 -15.35
C LEU A 48 5.29 -22.16 -14.41
N LEU A 49 5.39 -21.20 -13.50
CA LEU A 49 6.43 -21.14 -12.45
C LEU A 49 6.32 -22.28 -11.44
N THR A 50 5.29 -23.12 -11.51
CA THR A 50 5.16 -24.33 -10.67
C THR A 50 5.68 -25.59 -11.39
N PHE A 51 5.81 -25.56 -12.72
CA PHE A 51 6.22 -26.72 -13.51
C PHE A 51 7.73 -26.71 -13.81
N PRO A 52 8.42 -27.86 -13.82
CA PRO A 52 9.82 -27.93 -14.22
C PRO A 52 9.96 -27.60 -15.72
N PRO A 53 11.01 -26.86 -16.13
CA PRO A 53 12.16 -26.40 -15.35
C PRO A 53 11.95 -25.06 -14.61
N LEU A 54 10.83 -24.37 -14.84
CA LEU A 54 10.58 -23.01 -14.32
C LEU A 54 10.33 -22.96 -12.81
N SER A 55 10.02 -24.10 -12.19
CA SER A 55 9.87 -24.26 -10.74
C SER A 55 11.09 -23.81 -9.94
N VAL A 56 12.28 -23.74 -10.55
CA VAL A 56 13.50 -23.23 -9.89
C VAL A 56 13.51 -21.71 -9.72
N ILE A 57 12.77 -20.96 -10.54
CA ILE A 57 12.81 -19.49 -10.55
C ILE A 57 12.36 -18.90 -9.20
N PRO A 58 11.23 -19.32 -8.60
CA PRO A 58 10.84 -18.81 -7.29
C PRO A 58 11.76 -19.27 -6.16
N TYR A 59 12.46 -20.41 -6.29
CA TYR A 59 13.46 -20.83 -5.31
C TYR A 59 14.77 -20.06 -5.46
N ALA A 60 15.06 -19.54 -6.65
CA ALA A 60 16.23 -18.73 -6.91
C ALA A 60 16.10 -17.29 -6.34
N LEU A 61 14.94 -16.91 -5.80
CA LEU A 61 14.70 -15.57 -5.24
C LEU A 61 15.75 -15.19 -4.19
N SER A 62 16.10 -16.12 -3.29
CA SER A 62 17.10 -15.91 -2.23
C SER A 62 18.48 -15.52 -2.77
N TYR A 63 18.84 -15.92 -3.99
CA TYR A 63 20.13 -15.58 -4.59
C TYR A 63 20.14 -14.21 -5.25
N THR A 64 19.00 -13.52 -5.31
CA THR A 64 18.95 -12.15 -5.82
C THR A 64 19.34 -11.17 -4.71
N SER A 65 20.13 -10.15 -5.05
CA SER A 65 20.61 -9.14 -4.09
C SER A 65 19.50 -8.40 -3.34
N LYS A 66 18.26 -8.46 -3.82
CA LYS A 66 17.10 -7.83 -3.19
C LYS A 66 16.44 -8.68 -2.10
N PHE A 67 16.58 -10.00 -2.16
CA PHE A 67 15.89 -10.94 -1.26
C PHE A 67 16.84 -11.83 -0.46
N ASN A 68 18.16 -11.62 -0.58
CA ASN A 68 19.16 -12.41 0.13
C ASN A 68 19.01 -12.35 1.66
N ASP A 69 18.55 -11.22 2.19
CA ASP A 69 18.40 -11.01 3.64
C ASP A 69 17.01 -11.42 4.17
N TYR A 70 16.13 -11.96 3.31
CA TYR A 70 14.78 -12.34 3.72
C TYR A 70 14.78 -13.71 4.43
N PRO A 71 14.11 -13.84 5.59
CA PRO A 71 13.90 -15.13 6.24
C PRO A 71 13.21 -16.16 5.32
N PRO A 72 13.50 -17.47 5.45
CA PRO A 72 12.93 -18.51 4.59
C PRO A 72 11.39 -18.51 4.54
N ASP A 73 10.73 -18.21 5.67
CA ASP A 73 9.28 -18.17 5.74
C ASP A 73 8.68 -17.03 4.90
N GLN A 74 9.33 -15.87 4.87
CA GLN A 74 8.90 -14.75 4.03
C GLN A 74 9.06 -15.07 2.54
N LEU A 75 10.15 -15.73 2.17
CA LEU A 75 10.37 -16.20 0.80
C LEU A 75 9.32 -17.22 0.36
N ASN A 76 8.92 -18.13 1.25
CA ASN A 76 7.86 -19.10 0.98
C ASN A 76 6.52 -18.41 0.71
N ILE A 77 6.20 -17.35 1.46
CA ILE A 77 5.00 -16.53 1.22
C ILE A 77 5.09 -15.88 -0.16
N ILE A 78 6.18 -15.17 -0.48
CA ILE A 78 6.36 -14.52 -1.79
C ILE A 78 6.22 -15.55 -2.91
N LYS A 79 6.85 -16.72 -2.78
CA LYS A 79 6.73 -17.82 -3.73
C LYS A 79 5.28 -18.25 -3.92
N SER A 80 4.52 -18.45 -2.84
CA SER A 80 3.11 -18.84 -2.93
C SER A 80 2.23 -17.78 -3.60
N LEU A 81 2.54 -16.50 -3.38
CA LEU A 81 1.81 -15.38 -3.98
C LEU A 81 2.11 -15.27 -5.49
N VAL A 82 3.39 -15.28 -5.89
CA VAL A 82 3.79 -15.12 -7.29
C VAL A 82 3.49 -16.33 -8.16
N THR A 83 3.27 -17.51 -7.57
CA THR A 83 2.87 -18.73 -8.28
C THR A 83 1.35 -18.93 -8.35
N SER A 84 0.56 -18.07 -7.68
CA SER A 84 -0.90 -18.14 -7.69
C SER A 84 -1.49 -17.24 -8.79
N PRO A 85 -2.15 -17.79 -9.82
CA PRO A 85 -2.81 -17.01 -10.87
C PRO A 85 -3.82 -16.01 -10.35
N HIS A 86 -4.61 -16.41 -9.34
CA HIS A 86 -5.64 -15.54 -8.77
C HIS A 86 -5.02 -14.35 -8.03
N VAL A 87 -3.97 -14.57 -7.26
CA VAL A 87 -3.26 -13.48 -6.55
C VAL A 87 -2.63 -12.52 -7.55
N VAL A 88 -1.93 -13.06 -8.56
CA VAL A 88 -1.29 -12.25 -9.60
C VAL A 88 -2.33 -11.43 -10.37
N TYR A 89 -3.44 -12.04 -10.79
CA TYR A 89 -4.51 -11.34 -11.49
C TYR A 89 -5.09 -10.21 -10.63
N SER A 90 -5.53 -10.53 -9.40
CA SER A 90 -6.12 -9.55 -8.50
C SER A 90 -5.14 -8.41 -8.19
N ALA A 91 -3.86 -8.71 -7.96
CA ALA A 91 -2.86 -7.68 -7.70
C ALA A 91 -2.69 -6.72 -8.89
N LEU A 92 -2.65 -7.24 -10.11
CA LEU A 92 -2.50 -6.43 -11.32
C LEU A 92 -3.75 -5.61 -11.64
N THR A 93 -4.96 -6.15 -11.44
CA THR A 93 -6.20 -5.39 -11.66
C THR A 93 -6.45 -4.36 -10.56
N MET A 94 -6.15 -4.68 -9.30
CA MET A 94 -6.21 -3.69 -8.22
C MET A 94 -5.23 -2.55 -8.47
N ALA A 95 -4.00 -2.85 -8.91
CA ALA A 95 -3.04 -1.82 -9.30
C ALA A 95 -3.55 -0.96 -10.46
N HIS A 96 -4.27 -1.54 -11.43
CA HIS A 96 -4.93 -0.80 -12.51
C HIS A 96 -5.99 0.17 -11.96
N ASP A 97 -6.91 -0.34 -11.15
CA ASP A 97 -8.02 0.42 -10.57
C ASP A 97 -7.51 1.55 -9.68
N GLU A 98 -6.46 1.29 -8.89
CA GLU A 98 -5.79 2.28 -8.06
C GLU A 98 -5.15 3.37 -8.91
N MET A 99 -4.43 3.02 -9.99
CA MET A 99 -3.84 4.00 -10.89
C MET A 99 -4.86 4.87 -11.61
N GLN A 100 -6.06 4.36 -11.93
CA GLN A 100 -7.13 5.15 -12.53
C GLN A 100 -7.86 6.03 -11.52
N THR A 101 -8.19 5.47 -10.36
CA THR A 101 -8.97 6.16 -9.32
C THR A 101 -8.15 7.27 -8.67
N ILE A 102 -6.89 6.99 -8.35
CA ILE A 102 -6.01 7.90 -7.61
C ILE A 102 -5.13 8.75 -8.57
N GLY A 103 -5.05 8.38 -9.84
CA GLY A 103 -4.28 9.10 -10.87
C GLY A 103 -4.79 10.50 -11.23
N SER A 104 -6.01 10.86 -10.82
CA SER A 104 -6.66 12.14 -11.17
C SER A 104 -6.78 13.13 -10.02
N LEU A 105 -6.30 12.80 -8.83
CA LEU A 105 -6.30 13.72 -7.69
C LEU A 105 -5.29 14.85 -7.98
N ALA A 106 -5.81 16.07 -8.15
CA ALA A 106 -5.01 17.23 -8.56
C ALA A 106 -3.98 17.69 -7.51
N LYS A 107 -4.05 17.15 -6.28
CA LYS A 107 -3.17 17.51 -5.17
C LYS A 107 -3.06 16.33 -4.20
N ASP A 108 -1.86 16.10 -3.66
CA ASP A 108 -1.60 15.18 -2.54
C ASP A 108 -2.27 15.74 -1.28
N GLU A 109 -3.59 15.65 -1.23
CA GLU A 109 -4.37 16.03 -0.07
C GLU A 109 -4.84 14.78 0.65
N TRP A 110 -4.82 14.88 1.96
CA TRP A 110 -4.99 13.75 2.86
C TRP A 110 -6.22 12.91 2.58
N VAL A 111 -7.31 13.60 2.30
CA VAL A 111 -8.59 13.05 1.86
C VAL A 111 -9.35 14.07 0.99
N GLY A 112 -8.67 15.08 0.44
CA GLY A 112 -9.32 16.26 -0.17
C GLY A 112 -10.32 16.91 0.79
N ASP A 113 -11.53 17.20 0.31
CA ASP A 113 -12.64 17.78 1.10
C ASP A 113 -13.13 16.86 2.26
N GLU A 114 -12.83 15.56 2.22
CA GLU A 114 -13.35 14.58 3.17
C GLU A 114 -12.68 14.62 4.55
N VAL A 115 -11.54 15.31 4.70
CA VAL A 115 -10.99 15.60 6.04
C VAL A 115 -12.02 16.37 6.87
N SER A 116 -12.78 17.26 6.22
CA SER A 116 -13.89 17.99 6.82
C SER A 116 -14.99 17.04 7.29
N SER A 117 -15.31 16.01 6.50
CA SER A 117 -16.26 14.95 6.85
C SER A 117 -15.80 14.16 8.07
N VAL A 118 -14.51 13.80 8.15
CA VAL A 118 -13.93 13.07 9.28
C VAL A 118 -13.91 13.93 10.55
N LYS A 119 -13.51 15.21 10.44
CA LYS A 119 -13.57 16.18 11.53
C LYS A 119 -15.00 16.39 12.05
N ALA A 120 -15.99 16.45 11.15
CA ALA A 120 -17.39 16.58 11.51
C ALA A 120 -17.96 15.31 12.20
N MET A 121 -17.43 14.12 11.87
CA MET A 121 -17.88 12.86 12.47
C MET A 121 -17.29 12.57 13.85
N LEU A 122 -16.06 13.00 14.12
CA LEU A 122 -15.31 12.63 15.34
C LEU A 122 -15.11 13.79 16.31
N ASP A 123 -15.56 15.00 15.97
CA ASP A 123 -15.14 16.30 16.51
C ASP A 123 -13.70 16.67 16.13
N GLU A 124 -13.50 17.94 15.76
CA GLU A 124 -12.23 18.44 15.20
C GLU A 124 -11.02 18.24 16.14
N HIS A 125 -11.22 18.35 17.45
CA HIS A 125 -10.18 18.15 18.46
C HIS A 125 -9.70 16.69 18.56
N ARG A 126 -10.41 15.74 17.94
CA ARG A 126 -10.11 14.31 17.96
C ARG A 126 -9.52 13.82 16.64
N VAL A 127 -9.25 14.74 15.71
CA VAL A 127 -8.67 14.45 14.40
C VAL A 127 -7.38 15.24 14.24
N LEU A 128 -6.25 14.55 14.33
CA LEU A 128 -4.95 15.18 14.09
C LEU A 128 -4.58 15.05 12.62
N VAL A 129 -4.19 16.18 12.01
CA VAL A 129 -3.69 16.24 10.63
C VAL A 129 -2.18 16.43 10.62
N ARG A 130 -1.44 15.48 10.03
CA ARG A 130 0.02 15.58 9.87
C ARG A 130 0.33 16.23 8.51
N ASP A 131 1.08 17.32 8.54
CA ASP A 131 1.44 18.15 7.39
C ASP A 131 2.95 18.16 7.08
N ASP A 132 3.73 17.31 7.76
CA ASP A 132 5.17 17.16 7.54
C ASP A 132 5.48 16.37 6.25
N ASP A 133 6.65 16.63 5.66
CA ASP A 133 7.11 16.02 4.41
C ASP A 133 7.72 14.62 4.66
N VAL A 134 7.00 13.76 5.38
CA VAL A 134 7.42 12.37 5.60
C VAL A 134 7.33 11.61 4.28
N PRO A 135 8.42 10.99 3.79
CA PRO A 135 8.38 10.26 2.53
C PRO A 135 7.31 9.18 2.54
N HIS A 136 6.53 9.07 1.46
CA HIS A 136 5.47 8.05 1.34
C HIS A 136 5.97 6.61 1.63
N ALA A 137 7.25 6.33 1.34
CA ALA A 137 7.90 5.06 1.65
C ALA A 137 8.49 4.99 3.08
N PHE A 138 7.92 5.72 4.05
CA PHE A 138 8.47 5.80 5.41
C PHE A 138 8.55 4.43 6.09
N CYS A 139 7.64 3.49 5.79
CA CYS A 139 7.70 2.12 6.30
C CYS A 139 9.01 1.40 5.96
N ILE A 140 9.73 1.87 4.94
CA ILE A 140 10.98 1.27 4.48
C ILE A 140 12.20 1.85 5.23
N SER A 141 12.20 3.15 5.54
CA SER A 141 13.41 3.84 6.05
C SER A 141 13.17 5.05 6.97
N HIS A 142 11.92 5.45 7.19
CA HIS A 142 11.54 6.62 7.99
C HIS A 142 10.41 6.28 8.98
N SER A 143 10.42 5.06 9.54
CA SER A 143 9.37 4.58 10.45
C SER A 143 9.43 5.21 11.84
N ILE A 144 10.60 5.67 12.26
CA ILE A 144 10.84 6.23 13.60
C ILE A 144 10.05 7.54 13.83
N PRO A 145 10.14 8.58 12.96
CA PRO A 145 9.35 9.81 13.13
C PRO A 145 7.83 9.57 13.19
N VAL A 146 7.36 8.51 12.52
CA VAL A 146 5.94 8.16 12.53
C VAL A 146 5.55 7.54 13.87
N ALA A 147 6.38 6.62 14.38
CA ALA A 147 6.19 5.98 15.67
C ALA A 147 6.23 6.99 16.83
N GLU A 148 7.13 7.98 16.77
CA GLU A 148 7.26 9.05 17.79
C GLU A 148 6.01 9.93 17.90
N THR A 149 5.30 10.19 16.80
CA THR A 149 4.01 10.89 16.88
C THR A 149 2.91 9.99 17.41
N CYS A 150 2.87 8.73 16.97
CA CYS A 150 1.86 7.78 17.42
C CYS A 150 1.94 7.56 18.94
N ILE A 151 3.14 7.54 19.53
CA ILE A 151 3.29 7.30 20.98
C ILE A 151 2.77 8.46 21.82
N GLU A 152 2.98 9.72 21.42
CA GLU A 152 2.42 10.87 22.13
C GLU A 152 0.89 10.87 22.08
N TRP A 153 0.32 10.49 20.94
CA TRP A 153 -1.13 10.39 20.79
C TRP A 153 -1.74 9.26 21.62
N ILE A 154 -1.10 8.09 21.63
CA ILE A 154 -1.51 6.98 22.49
C ILE A 154 -1.46 7.40 23.96
N LYS A 155 -0.42 8.13 24.37
CA LYS A 155 -0.30 8.67 25.73
C LYS A 155 -1.43 9.62 26.07
N GLU A 156 -1.78 10.55 25.19
CA GLU A 156 -2.92 11.47 25.39
C GLU A 156 -4.23 10.71 25.56
N ILE A 157 -4.48 9.68 24.74
CA ILE A 157 -5.69 8.84 24.84
C ILE A 157 -5.72 8.02 26.15
N LEU A 158 -4.57 7.55 26.64
CA LEU A 158 -4.48 6.72 27.83
C LEU A 158 -4.45 7.52 29.14
N MET A 159 -4.02 8.79 29.10
CA MET A 159 -3.85 9.64 30.29
C MET A 159 -4.94 10.72 30.43
N GLY A 160 -5.72 10.98 29.39
CA GLY A 160 -6.96 11.78 29.44
C GLY A 160 -8.17 10.95 29.85
#